data_AF-A0A0A1VV60-F1
#
_entry.id   AF-A0A0A1VV60-F1
#
_cell.length_a   1.000
_cell.length_b   1.000
_cell.length_c   1.000
_cell.angle_alpha   90.00
_cell.angle_beta   90.00
_cell.angle_gamma   90.00
#
_symmetry.space_group_name_H-M   'P 1'
#
loop_
_entity.id
_entity.type
_entity.pdbx_description
1 polymer ?
#
loop_
_entity_poly.entity_id
_entity_poly.type
_entity_poly.pdbx_seq_one_letter_code
_entity_poly.pdbx_strand_id
1 'polypeptide(L)'
;MLTIFPKLMKELLKPLPKNDYPALSTFTFVSCWIGFALDKSIVSMRDLSARLKMQGINVNTSTFSKASKIRETEPFEKIINKLNKSLVNKKGKEAAQALFPIDSTIISLTSKLLWTKGWHQVKLFCGINSITTKVGGIVSNFGQGHDSKEGKKTIEEIPVNGVGVMDRGFSSNERIRKLLEKKDKHFVLRVKNDMKLEMLENGQSKLGAEKRKVEVRIVEFCDLESKSEFRIATDLPLEGEGGVSNE
;
A
#
# COMPACT_ATOMS: atom_id res chain seq x y z
N MET A 1 6.59 -14.88 -9.91
CA MET A 1 6.03 -14.57 -8.56
C MET A 1 4.89 -15.51 -8.17
N LEU A 2 4.00 -15.91 -9.09
CA LEU A 2 2.84 -16.80 -8.84
C LEU A 2 3.17 -18.23 -8.37
N THR A 3 4.32 -18.81 -8.72
CA THR A 3 4.70 -20.18 -8.31
C THR A 3 5.14 -20.31 -6.84
N ILE A 4 5.49 -19.21 -6.19
CA ILE A 4 5.94 -19.20 -4.79
C ILE A 4 4.75 -19.24 -3.83
N PHE A 5 3.64 -18.61 -4.20
CA PHE A 5 2.51 -18.38 -3.30
C PHE A 5 1.77 -19.68 -2.90
N PRO A 6 1.39 -20.59 -3.82
CA PRO A 6 0.77 -21.86 -3.45
C PRO A 6 1.67 -22.74 -2.57
N LYS A 7 2.99 -22.75 -2.85
CA LYS A 7 3.98 -23.47 -2.06
C LYS A 7 4.09 -22.90 -0.64
N LEU A 8 4.17 -21.59 -0.53
CA LEU A 8 4.19 -20.87 0.75
C LEU A 8 2.94 -21.15 1.57
N MET A 9 1.76 -21.08 0.95
CA MET A 9 0.50 -21.37 1.63
C MET A 9 0.42 -22.81 2.13
N LYS A 10 0.91 -23.78 1.33
CA LYS A 10 0.98 -25.19 1.73
C LYS A 10 1.88 -25.37 2.95
N GLU A 11 3.02 -24.68 3.02
CA GLU A 11 3.93 -24.73 4.18
C GLU A 11 3.33 -24.05 5.41
N LEU A 12 2.66 -22.91 5.25
CA LEU A 12 2.02 -22.18 6.35
C LEU A 12 0.86 -22.95 6.98
N LEU A 13 0.06 -23.64 6.16
CA LEU A 13 -1.12 -24.39 6.61
C LEU A 13 -0.79 -25.81 7.10
N LYS A 14 0.34 -26.40 6.68
CA LYS A 14 0.76 -27.76 7.05
C LYS A 14 0.70 -28.08 8.56
N PRO A 15 1.08 -27.16 9.48
CA PRO A 15 1.06 -27.43 10.91
C PRO A 15 -0.33 -27.41 11.54
N LEU A 16 -1.37 -26.94 10.83
CA LEU A 16 -2.71 -26.85 11.39
C LEU A 16 -3.34 -28.25 11.51
N PRO A 17 -4.05 -28.53 12.61
CA PRO A 17 -4.70 -29.81 12.78
C PRO A 17 -5.84 -29.98 11.78
N LYS A 18 -5.92 -31.18 11.22
CA LYS A 18 -6.93 -31.56 10.21
C LYS A 18 -8.15 -32.26 10.81
N ASN A 19 -8.02 -32.77 12.04
CA ASN A 19 -9.01 -33.63 12.70
C ASN A 19 -9.23 -33.21 14.17
N ASP A 20 -9.34 -31.92 14.45
CA ASP A 20 -9.46 -31.35 15.80
C ASP A 20 -10.89 -30.94 16.20
N TYR A 21 -11.78 -30.76 15.23
CA TYR A 21 -13.17 -30.42 15.51
C TYR A 21 -14.10 -31.18 14.56
N PRO A 22 -15.10 -31.91 15.08
CA PRO A 22 -15.89 -32.85 14.27
C PRO A 22 -16.63 -32.22 13.09
N ALA A 23 -17.07 -30.96 13.24
CA ALA A 23 -17.91 -30.32 12.22
C ALA A 23 -17.10 -29.53 11.17
N LEU A 24 -15.91 -29.05 11.52
CA LEU A 24 -15.05 -28.26 10.65
C LEU A 24 -13.68 -28.10 11.33
N SER A 25 -12.64 -28.71 10.78
CA SER A 25 -11.29 -28.65 11.36
C SER A 25 -10.63 -27.27 11.25
N THR A 26 -9.63 -27.01 12.08
CA THR A 26 -8.87 -25.73 12.02
C THR A 26 -8.23 -25.53 10.67
N PHE A 27 -7.61 -26.57 10.09
CA PHE A 27 -7.05 -26.50 8.74
C PHE A 27 -8.09 -26.02 7.72
N THR A 28 -9.26 -26.65 7.68
CA THR A 28 -10.31 -26.32 6.70
C THR A 28 -10.89 -24.94 6.96
N PHE A 29 -11.15 -24.58 8.23
CA PHE A 29 -11.67 -23.27 8.61
C PHE A 29 -10.74 -22.13 8.16
N VAL A 30 -9.45 -22.23 8.48
CA VAL A 30 -8.45 -21.23 8.11
C VAL A 30 -8.24 -21.18 6.59
N SER A 31 -8.19 -22.34 5.92
CA SER A 31 -8.04 -22.40 4.46
C SER A 31 -9.18 -21.70 3.73
N CYS A 32 -10.42 -21.89 4.19
CA CYS A 32 -11.58 -21.18 3.65
C CYS A 32 -11.46 -19.66 3.85
N TRP A 33 -11.09 -19.20 5.05
CA TRP A 33 -10.90 -17.76 5.30
C TRP A 33 -9.84 -17.14 4.40
N ILE A 34 -8.71 -17.82 4.20
CA ILE A 34 -7.64 -17.32 3.33
C ILE A 34 -8.08 -17.34 1.86
N GLY A 35 -8.78 -18.39 1.44
CA GLY A 35 -9.38 -18.45 0.10
C GLY A 35 -10.32 -17.28 -0.16
N PHE A 36 -11.22 -16.99 0.78
CA PHE A 36 -12.11 -15.83 0.70
C PHE A 36 -11.36 -14.49 0.67
N ALA A 37 -10.35 -14.32 1.52
CA ALA A 37 -9.62 -13.06 1.64
C ALA A 37 -8.76 -12.72 0.41
N LEU A 38 -8.24 -13.75 -0.28
CA LEU A 38 -7.28 -13.56 -1.37
C LEU A 38 -7.87 -13.73 -2.77
N ASP A 39 -8.96 -14.48 -2.89
CA ASP A 39 -9.59 -14.73 -4.18
C ASP A 39 -10.56 -13.59 -4.54
N LYS A 40 -10.05 -12.62 -5.29
CA LYS A 40 -10.83 -11.47 -5.78
C LYS A 40 -12.01 -11.86 -6.70
N SER A 41 -12.10 -13.11 -7.15
CA SER A 41 -13.25 -13.60 -7.94
C SER A 41 -14.44 -14.02 -7.07
N ILE A 42 -14.28 -14.06 -5.75
CA ILE A 42 -15.30 -14.47 -4.79
C ILE A 42 -15.84 -13.23 -4.08
N VAL A 43 -17.14 -13.01 -4.14
CA VAL A 43 -17.80 -11.82 -3.55
C VAL A 43 -18.47 -12.11 -2.21
N SER A 44 -18.65 -13.39 -1.86
CA SER A 44 -19.21 -13.81 -0.59
C SER A 44 -18.71 -15.18 -0.12
N MET A 45 -18.83 -15.44 1.18
CA MET A 45 -18.59 -16.77 1.75
C MET A 45 -19.49 -17.86 1.15
N ARG A 46 -20.66 -17.50 0.61
CA ARG A 46 -21.55 -18.47 -0.06
C ARG A 46 -20.97 -18.92 -1.40
N ASP A 47 -20.35 -18.01 -2.14
CA ASP A 47 -19.70 -18.32 -3.42
C ASP A 47 -18.49 -19.25 -3.20
N LEU A 48 -17.73 -19.00 -2.13
CA LEU A 48 -16.66 -19.91 -1.72
C LEU A 48 -17.21 -21.30 -1.39
N SER A 49 -18.26 -21.39 -0.56
CA SER A 49 -18.87 -22.68 -0.21
C SER A 49 -19.39 -23.44 -1.44
N ALA A 50 -20.01 -22.74 -2.40
CA ALA A 50 -20.48 -23.34 -3.65
C ALA A 50 -19.30 -23.92 -4.46
N ARG A 51 -18.20 -23.17 -4.56
CA ARG A 51 -16.98 -23.60 -5.26
C ARG A 51 -16.31 -24.80 -4.60
N LEU A 52 -16.20 -24.79 -3.27
CA LEU A 52 -15.69 -25.92 -2.50
C LEU A 52 -16.56 -27.17 -2.68
N LYS A 53 -17.89 -27.01 -2.73
CA LYS A 53 -18.82 -28.11 -2.98
C LYS A 53 -18.62 -28.73 -4.37
N MET A 54 -18.35 -27.93 -5.41
CA MET A 54 -17.99 -28.45 -6.73
C MET A 54 -16.69 -29.27 -6.73
N GLN A 55 -15.78 -28.98 -5.79
CA GLN A 55 -14.53 -29.72 -5.58
C GLN A 55 -14.69 -30.91 -4.62
N GLY A 56 -15.92 -31.26 -4.22
CA GLY A 56 -16.21 -32.34 -3.28
C GLY A 56 -15.99 -31.99 -1.81
N ILE A 57 -15.67 -30.73 -1.48
CA ILE A 57 -15.47 -30.27 -0.10
C ILE A 57 -16.76 -29.65 0.43
N ASN A 58 -17.47 -30.39 1.28
CA ASN A 58 -18.76 -29.92 1.82
C ASN A 58 -18.58 -29.08 3.09
N VAL A 59 -18.50 -27.75 2.93
CA VAL A 59 -18.49 -26.80 4.06
C VAL A 59 -19.89 -26.22 4.26
N ASN A 60 -20.53 -26.57 5.39
CA ASN A 60 -21.82 -26.00 5.74
C ASN A 60 -21.65 -24.56 6.27
N THR A 61 -22.28 -23.59 5.61
CA THR A 61 -22.22 -22.16 5.96
C THR A 61 -22.64 -21.87 7.41
N SER A 62 -23.64 -22.58 7.94
CA SER A 62 -24.07 -22.42 9.33
C SER A 62 -23.01 -22.93 10.32
N THR A 63 -22.33 -24.03 9.96
CA THR A 63 -21.23 -24.59 10.75
C THR A 63 -20.03 -23.65 10.74
N PHE A 64 -19.69 -23.09 9.57
CA PHE A 64 -18.64 -22.09 9.43
C PHE A 64 -18.94 -20.82 10.25
N SER A 65 -20.18 -20.31 10.18
CA SER A 65 -20.59 -19.13 10.95
C SER A 65 -20.50 -19.36 12.46
N LYS A 66 -20.94 -20.53 12.95
CA LYS A 66 -20.78 -20.92 14.36
C LYS A 66 -19.31 -21.00 14.75
N ALA A 67 -18.50 -21.68 13.93
CA ALA A 67 -17.06 -21.81 14.13
C ALA A 67 -16.38 -20.42 14.22
N SER A 68 -16.78 -19.46 13.38
CA SER A 68 -16.24 -18.10 13.41
C SER A 68 -16.56 -17.32 14.67
N LYS A 69 -17.59 -17.70 15.44
CA LYS A 69 -17.95 -17.04 16.69
C LYS A 69 -17.20 -17.58 17.90
N ILE A 70 -16.79 -18.85 17.85
CA ILE A 70 -16.27 -19.59 19.02
C ILE A 70 -14.77 -19.84 18.94
N ARG A 71 -14.17 -19.78 17.74
CA ARG A 71 -12.75 -20.09 17.54
C ARG A 71 -11.88 -18.90 17.88
N GLU A 72 -10.74 -19.19 18.51
CA GLU A 72 -9.72 -18.21 18.82
C GLU A 72 -9.00 -17.70 17.56
N THR A 73 -8.47 -16.48 17.65
CA THR A 73 -7.72 -15.82 16.56
C THR A 73 -6.28 -16.29 16.45
N GLU A 74 -5.75 -16.94 17.49
CA GLU A 74 -4.35 -17.36 17.61
C GLU A 74 -3.80 -18.11 16.37
N PRO A 75 -4.53 -19.06 15.73
CA PRO A 75 -4.05 -19.72 14.51
C PRO A 75 -3.81 -18.76 13.34
N PHE A 76 -4.65 -17.72 13.19
CA PHE A 76 -4.49 -16.71 12.14
C PHE A 76 -3.29 -15.82 12.42
N GLU A 77 -3.13 -15.37 13.66
CA GLU A 77 -2.00 -14.56 14.09
C GLU A 77 -0.67 -15.29 13.88
N LYS A 78 -0.60 -16.59 14.21
CA LYS A 78 0.58 -17.44 13.94
C LYS A 78 0.93 -17.50 12.45
N ILE A 79 -0.08 -17.60 11.58
CA ILE A 79 0.13 -17.62 10.12
C ILE A 79 0.62 -16.26 9.62
N ILE A 80 -0.03 -15.17 10.03
CA ILE A 80 0.37 -13.80 9.66
C ILE A 80 1.79 -13.51 10.13
N ASN A 81 2.13 -13.89 11.37
CA ASN A 81 3.46 -13.71 11.91
C ASN A 81 4.53 -14.51 11.15
N LYS A 82 4.24 -15.76 10.77
CA LYS A 82 5.14 -16.54 9.92
C LYS A 82 5.29 -15.94 8.53
N LEU A 83 4.20 -15.48 7.92
CA LEU A 83 4.21 -14.81 6.62
C LEU A 83 5.09 -13.55 6.68
N ASN A 84 4.88 -12.70 7.70
CA ASN A 84 5.67 -11.50 7.93
C ASN A 84 7.15 -11.83 8.14
N LYS A 85 7.48 -12.86 8.94
CA LYS A 85 8.88 -13.31 9.12
C LYS A 85 9.52 -13.78 7.81
N SER A 86 8.79 -14.52 6.98
CA SER A 86 9.28 -14.96 5.67
C SER A 86 9.52 -13.80 4.70
N LEU A 87 8.73 -12.72 4.80
CA LEU A 87 8.97 -11.47 4.05
C LEU A 87 10.19 -10.72 4.61
N VAL A 88 10.35 -10.69 5.93
CA VAL A 88 11.46 -10.04 6.66
C VAL A 88 12.80 -10.75 6.50
N ASN A 89 12.85 -12.04 6.17
CA ASN A 89 14.13 -12.74 5.95
C ASN A 89 14.79 -12.39 4.60
N LYS A 90 14.14 -11.62 3.73
CA LYS A 90 14.69 -11.14 2.44
C LYS A 90 15.25 -9.71 2.49
N LYS A 91 15.48 -9.16 3.68
CA LYS A 91 15.88 -7.76 3.86
C LYS A 91 17.30 -7.48 3.37
N GLY A 92 17.49 -6.31 2.76
CA GLY A 92 18.80 -5.70 2.59
C GLY A 92 19.33 -5.14 3.92
N LYS A 93 20.64 -4.89 4.01
CA LYS A 93 21.25 -4.19 5.16
C LYS A 93 20.69 -2.76 5.25
N GLU A 94 20.48 -2.24 6.47
CA GLU A 94 20.01 -0.87 6.79
C GLU A 94 20.95 0.27 6.31
N ALA A 95 22.03 -0.05 5.60
CA ALA A 95 22.99 0.93 5.09
C ALA A 95 22.51 1.69 3.83
N ALA A 96 21.40 1.27 3.20
CA ALA A 96 20.85 1.93 2.02
C ALA A 96 19.73 2.91 2.39
N GLN A 97 19.58 3.97 1.61
CA GLN A 97 18.47 4.91 1.73
C GLN A 97 17.13 4.18 1.53
N ALA A 98 16.30 4.11 2.58
CA ALA A 98 15.05 3.36 2.51
C ALA A 98 14.04 4.06 1.59
N LEU A 99 13.59 3.39 0.54
CA LEU A 99 12.45 3.86 -0.24
C LEU A 99 11.17 3.61 0.56
N PHE A 100 10.31 4.62 0.59
CA PHE A 100 9.02 4.59 1.26
C PHE A 100 7.92 4.97 0.26
N PRO A 101 7.59 4.09 -0.70
CA PRO A 101 6.45 4.29 -1.59
C PRO A 101 5.17 4.46 -0.79
N ILE A 102 4.49 5.58 -1.03
CA ILE A 102 3.20 5.91 -0.44
C ILE A 102 2.14 5.67 -1.51
N ASP A 103 1.18 4.80 -1.20
CA ASP A 103 0.06 4.49 -2.07
C ASP A 103 -1.27 5.00 -1.49
N SER A 104 -2.22 5.31 -2.37
CA SER A 104 -3.60 5.60 -2.02
C SER A 104 -4.52 4.56 -2.68
N THR A 105 -5.04 3.64 -1.87
CA THR A 105 -6.02 2.66 -2.34
C THR A 105 -7.43 3.18 -2.07
N ILE A 106 -8.28 3.22 -3.09
CA ILE A 106 -9.71 3.54 -2.95
C ILE A 106 -10.50 2.23 -2.82
N ILE A 107 -11.28 2.13 -1.74
CA ILE A 107 -12.19 1.02 -1.48
C ILE A 107 -13.62 1.55 -1.56
N SER A 108 -14.37 1.13 -2.58
CA SER A 108 -15.79 1.45 -2.69
C SER A 108 -16.58 0.76 -1.57
N LEU A 109 -17.41 1.52 -0.86
CA LEU A 109 -18.30 1.01 0.17
C LEU A 109 -19.63 0.63 -0.48
N THR A 110 -20.14 -0.56 -0.21
CA THR A 110 -21.43 -1.05 -0.77
C THR A 110 -22.55 -1.10 0.27
N SER A 111 -22.25 -0.76 1.53
CA SER A 111 -23.24 -0.77 2.61
C SER A 111 -24.28 0.35 2.44
N LYS A 112 -25.56 -0.03 2.37
CA LYS A 112 -26.69 0.92 2.35
C LYS A 112 -26.66 1.90 3.54
N LEU A 113 -26.23 1.44 4.72
CA LEU A 113 -26.11 2.28 5.91
C LEU A 113 -25.02 3.35 5.78
N LEU A 114 -23.87 2.99 5.19
CA LEU A 114 -22.78 3.96 4.98
C LEU A 114 -23.15 4.94 3.86
N TRP A 115 -23.88 4.45 2.85
CA TRP A 115 -24.43 5.28 1.78
C TRP A 115 -25.42 6.33 2.28
N THR A 116 -26.33 5.99 3.21
CA THR A 116 -27.25 6.98 3.79
C THR A 116 -26.53 8.03 4.65
N LYS A 117 -25.30 7.74 5.08
CA LYS A 117 -24.40 8.69 5.76
C LYS A 117 -23.49 9.46 4.80
N GLY A 118 -23.63 9.28 3.48
CA GLY A 118 -22.80 9.94 2.45
C GLY A 118 -21.41 9.32 2.27
N TRP A 119 -21.15 8.15 2.86
CA TRP A 119 -19.86 7.46 2.76
C TRP A 119 -19.92 6.37 1.69
N HIS A 120 -19.52 6.75 0.48
CA HIS A 120 -19.55 5.86 -0.69
C HIS A 120 -18.21 5.16 -0.93
N GLN A 121 -17.13 5.65 -0.32
CA GLN A 121 -15.78 5.08 -0.45
C GLN A 121 -14.93 5.38 0.78
N VAL A 122 -13.87 4.59 0.95
CA VAL A 122 -12.76 4.85 1.88
C VAL A 122 -11.48 4.96 1.08
N LYS A 123 -10.66 5.96 1.37
CA LYS A 123 -9.29 6.03 0.91
C LYS A 123 -8.35 5.55 2.01
N LEU A 124 -7.58 4.52 1.70
CA LEU A 124 -6.52 4.01 2.56
C LEU A 124 -5.19 4.53 2.03
N PHE A 125 -4.49 5.29 2.87
CA PHE A 125 -3.12 5.71 2.61
C PHE A 125 -2.18 4.86 3.45
N CYS A 126 -1.11 4.35 2.84
CA CYS A 126 -0.06 3.67 3.57
C CYS A 126 1.26 3.80 2.82
N GLY A 127 2.36 3.78 3.57
CA GLY A 127 3.70 3.66 3.02
C GLY A 127 4.33 2.32 3.39
N ILE A 128 5.20 1.80 2.53
CA ILE A 128 5.92 0.55 2.77
C ILE A 128 7.40 0.85 2.79
N ASN A 129 8.07 0.56 3.91
CA ASN A 129 9.54 0.66 3.95
C ASN A 129 10.15 -0.48 3.11
N SER A 130 10.88 -0.14 2.05
CA SER A 130 11.46 -1.10 1.11
C SER A 130 12.50 -2.03 1.74
N ILE A 131 13.18 -1.57 2.79
CA ILE A 131 14.19 -2.34 3.52
C ILE A 131 13.52 -3.20 4.58
N THR A 132 12.65 -2.62 5.42
CA THR A 132 12.11 -3.35 6.58
C THR A 132 10.81 -4.09 6.28
N THR A 133 10.21 -3.87 5.10
CA THR A 133 8.87 -4.30 4.69
C THR A 133 7.77 -3.92 5.68
N LYS A 134 8.03 -2.94 6.56
CA LYS A 134 7.05 -2.47 7.54
C LYS A 134 6.13 -1.48 6.86
N VAL A 135 4.84 -1.64 7.10
CA VAL A 135 3.82 -0.68 6.69
C VAL A 135 3.75 0.43 7.74
N GLY A 136 3.77 1.68 7.30
CA GLY A 136 3.66 2.87 8.15
C GLY A 136 2.68 3.89 7.55
N GLY A 137 2.39 4.95 8.29
CA GLY A 137 1.57 6.05 7.75
C GLY A 137 0.13 5.69 7.46
N ILE A 138 -0.43 4.67 8.12
CA ILE A 138 -1.79 4.22 7.84
C ILE A 138 -2.80 5.31 8.21
N VAL A 139 -3.51 5.81 7.20
CA VAL A 139 -4.61 6.76 7.33
C VAL A 139 -5.80 6.24 6.54
N SER A 140 -6.96 6.20 7.18
CA SER A 140 -8.24 5.90 6.53
C SER A 140 -9.07 7.17 6.48
N ASN A 141 -9.46 7.60 5.28
CA ASN A 141 -10.39 8.72 5.10
C ASN A 141 -11.70 8.24 4.45
N PHE A 142 -12.83 8.58 5.06
CA PHE A 142 -14.16 8.26 4.55
C PHE A 142 -14.66 9.39 3.65
N GLY A 143 -15.16 9.05 2.46
CA GLY A 143 -15.76 10.01 1.52
C GLY A 143 -14.84 10.45 0.38
N GLN A 144 -15.20 11.58 -0.23
CA GLN A 144 -14.52 12.11 -1.42
C GLN A 144 -13.57 13.25 -1.01
N GLY A 145 -12.27 13.02 -1.14
CA GLY A 145 -11.23 14.00 -0.83
C GLY A 145 -9.98 13.78 -1.68
N HIS A 146 -9.21 14.84 -1.91
CA HIS A 146 -7.95 14.76 -2.66
C HIS A 146 -6.83 14.22 -1.77
N ASP A 147 -6.01 13.30 -2.30
CA ASP A 147 -4.96 12.58 -1.56
C ASP A 147 -3.94 13.50 -0.88
N SER A 148 -3.74 14.69 -1.46
CA SER A 148 -2.87 15.73 -0.94
C SER A 148 -3.31 16.32 0.40
N LYS A 149 -4.61 16.24 0.76
CA LYS A 149 -5.12 16.75 2.04
C LYS A 149 -4.90 15.79 3.21
N GLU A 150 -4.92 14.49 2.97
CA GLU A 150 -5.11 13.46 4.01
C GLU A 150 -3.88 12.61 4.32
N GLY A 151 -2.68 13.09 3.95
CA GLY A 151 -1.43 12.34 4.08
C GLY A 151 -0.34 13.07 4.84
N LYS A 152 -0.68 13.93 5.82
CA LYS A 152 0.36 14.49 6.72
C LYS A 152 1.04 13.36 7.50
N LYS A 153 0.25 12.44 8.04
CA LYS A 153 0.73 11.27 8.78
C LYS A 153 1.59 10.33 7.93
N THR A 154 1.35 10.23 6.61
CA THR A 154 2.22 9.44 5.74
C THR A 154 3.61 10.07 5.56
N ILE A 155 3.70 11.40 5.53
CA ILE A 155 4.98 12.12 5.48
C ILE A 155 5.76 11.94 6.80
N GLU A 156 5.06 12.01 7.93
CA GLU A 156 5.66 11.80 9.26
C GLU A 156 6.26 10.41 9.43
N GLU A 157 5.75 9.42 8.70
CA GLU A 157 6.17 8.02 8.77
C GLU A 157 7.22 7.62 7.72
N ILE A 158 7.60 8.54 6.82
CA ILE A 158 8.80 8.36 5.99
C ILE A 158 10.00 8.17 6.95
N PRO A 159 10.81 7.11 6.80
CA PRO A 159 11.97 6.87 7.65
C PRO A 159 12.95 8.05 7.63
N VAL A 160 13.70 8.24 8.71
CA VAL A 160 14.83 9.18 8.74
C VAL A 160 15.84 8.78 7.66
N ASN A 161 16.32 9.78 6.91
CA ASN A 161 17.10 9.68 5.69
C ASN A 161 16.44 8.84 4.58
N GLY A 162 15.16 8.46 4.71
CA GLY A 162 14.43 7.72 3.71
C GLY A 162 13.89 8.62 2.59
N VAL A 163 13.48 8.00 1.49
CA VAL A 163 12.88 8.68 0.32
C VAL A 163 11.41 8.32 0.21
N GLY A 164 10.53 9.28 0.46
CA GLY A 164 9.10 9.13 0.17
C GLY A 164 8.84 9.14 -1.33
N VAL A 165 8.32 8.04 -1.88
CA VAL A 165 8.01 7.94 -3.32
C VAL A 165 6.49 8.10 -3.50
N MET A 166 6.07 9.08 -4.29
CA MET A 166 4.66 9.49 -4.40
C MET A 166 4.25 9.76 -5.85
N ASP A 167 3.00 9.43 -6.20
CA ASP A 167 2.42 9.74 -7.51
C ASP A 167 1.69 11.09 -7.53
N ARG A 168 1.26 11.53 -8.72
CA ARG A 168 0.61 12.82 -9.00
C ARG A 168 -0.64 13.15 -8.18
N GLY A 169 -1.27 12.16 -7.54
CA GLY A 169 -2.37 12.39 -6.60
C GLY A 169 -1.96 13.24 -5.38
N PHE A 170 -0.67 13.19 -5.03
CA PHE A 170 -0.09 13.85 -3.87
C PHE A 170 0.59 15.20 -4.18
N SER A 171 0.59 15.65 -5.43
CA SER A 171 1.44 16.75 -5.92
C SER A 171 0.96 18.17 -5.57
N SER A 172 0.31 18.39 -4.43
CA SER A 172 -0.06 19.76 -4.03
C SER A 172 1.15 20.57 -3.60
N ASN A 173 1.17 21.85 -3.95
CA ASN A 173 2.27 22.75 -3.57
C ASN A 173 2.43 22.85 -2.04
N GLU A 174 1.34 22.77 -1.28
CA GLU A 174 1.39 22.73 0.18
C GLU A 174 2.11 21.48 0.69
N ARG A 175 1.92 20.32 0.03
CA ARG A 175 2.62 19.09 0.39
C ARG A 175 4.10 19.18 0.05
N ILE A 176 4.43 19.66 -1.15
CA ILE A 176 5.82 19.84 -1.58
C ILE A 176 6.56 20.75 -0.60
N ARG A 177 5.94 21.88 -0.20
CA ARG A 177 6.51 22.77 0.81
C ARG A 177 6.80 22.05 2.14
N LYS A 178 5.86 21.25 2.65
CA LYS A 178 6.05 20.49 3.89
C LYS A 178 7.12 19.41 3.78
N LEU A 179 7.29 18.82 2.60
CA LEU A 179 8.36 17.86 2.36
C LEU A 179 9.72 18.56 2.39
N LEU A 180 9.84 19.71 1.74
CA LEU A 180 11.07 20.54 1.74
C LEU A 180 11.45 21.06 3.14
N GLU A 181 10.49 21.23 4.05
CA GLU A 181 10.73 21.60 5.45
C GLU A 181 11.39 20.46 6.27
N LYS A 182 11.32 19.20 5.82
CA LYS A 182 11.84 18.01 6.53
C LYS A 182 13.25 17.67 6.05
N LYS A 183 14.26 18.32 6.60
CA LYS A 183 15.68 18.15 6.20
C LYS A 183 16.24 16.73 6.38
N ASP A 184 15.63 15.93 7.23
CA ASP A 184 16.02 14.56 7.54
C ASP A 184 15.29 13.52 6.69
N LYS A 185 14.50 13.94 5.68
CA LYS A 185 13.68 13.07 4.85
C LYS A 185 13.66 13.59 3.42
N HIS A 186 13.80 12.68 2.48
CA HIS A 186 13.81 13.02 1.07
C HIS A 186 12.51 12.58 0.38
N PHE A 187 12.28 13.07 -0.82
CA PHE A 187 11.13 12.69 -1.61
C PHE A 187 11.39 12.65 -3.11
N VAL A 188 10.60 11.80 -3.76
CA VAL A 188 10.43 11.73 -5.21
C VAL A 188 8.93 11.76 -5.45
N LEU A 189 8.44 12.85 -6.03
CA LEU A 189 7.02 13.08 -6.24
C LEU A 189 6.76 13.36 -7.71
N ARG A 190 6.03 12.48 -8.39
CA ARG A 190 5.51 12.80 -9.72
C ARG A 190 4.55 13.97 -9.60
N VAL A 191 4.75 15.00 -10.41
CA VAL A 191 3.86 16.16 -10.48
C VAL A 191 3.00 16.09 -11.74
N LYS A 192 1.87 16.81 -11.75
CA LYS A 192 1.00 16.83 -12.92
C LYS A 192 1.62 17.71 -14.01
N ASN A 193 1.45 17.31 -15.27
CA ASN A 193 2.01 18.04 -16.42
C ASN A 193 1.32 19.39 -16.68
N ASP A 194 0.13 19.61 -16.12
CA ASP A 194 -0.61 20.88 -16.20
C ASP A 194 -0.16 21.91 -15.14
N MET A 195 0.74 21.54 -14.22
CA MET A 195 1.28 22.48 -13.25
C MET A 195 2.24 23.45 -13.95
N LYS A 196 2.03 24.76 -13.72
CA LYS A 196 2.91 25.82 -14.20
C LYS A 196 4.33 25.61 -13.66
N LEU A 197 5.31 25.70 -14.54
CA LEU A 197 6.72 25.48 -14.27
C LEU A 197 7.53 26.63 -14.85
N GLU A 198 8.45 27.17 -14.06
CA GLU A 198 9.36 28.23 -14.47
C GLU A 198 10.76 27.83 -14.00
N MET A 199 11.67 27.55 -14.93
CA MET A 199 13.05 27.17 -14.63
C MET A 199 13.84 28.36 -14.10
N LEU A 200 14.69 28.13 -13.10
CA LEU A 200 15.58 29.14 -12.51
C LEU A 200 17.03 28.87 -12.92
N GLU A 201 17.85 29.91 -12.88
CA GLU A 201 19.28 29.84 -13.24
C GLU A 201 20.10 28.93 -12.29
N ASN A 202 19.60 28.69 -11.08
CA ASN A 202 20.25 27.83 -10.07
C ASN A 202 19.97 26.32 -10.25
N GLY A 203 19.37 25.91 -11.37
CA GLY A 203 19.01 24.52 -11.65
C GLY A 203 17.75 24.01 -10.91
N GLN A 204 17.08 24.87 -10.14
CA GLN A 204 15.76 24.58 -9.58
C GLN A 204 14.65 25.12 -10.48
N SER A 205 13.40 24.86 -10.09
CA SER A 205 12.23 25.37 -10.78
C SER A 205 11.19 25.90 -9.80
N LYS A 206 10.53 27.00 -10.17
CA LYS A 206 9.30 27.46 -9.53
C LYS A 206 8.13 26.67 -10.06
N LEU A 207 7.58 25.81 -9.22
CA LEU A 207 6.41 24.98 -9.52
C LEU A 207 5.15 25.60 -8.91
N GLY A 208 4.12 25.82 -9.73
CA GLY A 208 2.81 26.30 -9.31
C GLY A 208 2.42 27.69 -9.83
N ALA A 209 1.21 28.11 -9.44
CA ALA A 209 0.66 29.41 -9.79
C ALA A 209 0.67 30.38 -8.60
N GLU A 210 0.94 31.66 -8.90
CA GLU A 210 0.74 32.81 -8.01
C GLU A 210 1.41 32.64 -6.62
N LYS A 211 0.68 32.95 -5.54
CA LYS A 211 1.16 32.90 -4.15
C LYS A 211 1.45 31.49 -3.62
N ARG A 212 1.21 30.44 -4.42
CA ARG A 212 1.43 29.05 -4.03
C ARG A 212 2.69 28.45 -4.67
N LYS A 213 3.52 29.23 -5.37
CA LYS A 213 4.78 28.74 -5.93
C LYS A 213 5.66 28.08 -4.86
N VAL A 214 6.36 27.03 -5.26
CA VAL A 214 7.41 26.36 -4.48
C VAL A 214 8.63 26.22 -5.37
N GLU A 215 9.82 26.47 -4.81
CA GLU A 215 11.09 26.23 -5.49
C GLU A 215 11.54 24.80 -5.17
N VAL A 216 11.74 24.00 -6.21
CA VAL A 216 12.09 22.59 -6.10
C VAL A 216 12.82 22.14 -7.36
N ARG A 217 13.72 21.16 -7.24
CA ARG A 217 14.35 20.53 -8.41
C ARG A 217 13.29 19.72 -9.16
N ILE A 218 13.25 19.88 -10.48
CA ILE A 218 12.38 19.12 -11.38
C ILE A 218 13.22 18.29 -12.33
N VAL A 219 12.93 16.99 -12.38
CA VAL A 219 13.49 16.05 -13.35
C VAL A 219 12.39 15.72 -14.35
N GLU A 220 12.65 16.00 -15.63
CA GLU A 220 11.71 15.73 -16.72
C GLU A 220 12.25 14.60 -17.59
N PHE A 221 11.38 13.64 -17.92
CA PHE A 221 11.71 12.57 -18.86
C PHE A 221 10.50 12.23 -19.72
N CYS A 222 10.77 11.70 -20.91
CA CYS A 222 9.76 11.31 -21.87
C CYS A 222 9.88 9.82 -22.13
N ASP A 223 8.78 9.09 -22.01
CA ASP A 223 8.70 7.74 -22.53
C ASP A 223 8.54 7.80 -24.05
N LEU A 224 9.56 7.36 -24.78
CA LEU A 224 9.61 7.42 -26.25
C LEU A 224 8.55 6.55 -26.92
N GLU A 225 8.14 5.45 -26.28
CA GLU A 225 7.14 4.53 -26.83
C GLU A 225 5.73 5.13 -26.73
N SER A 226 5.33 5.55 -25.53
CA SER A 226 4.00 6.16 -25.34
C SER A 226 3.93 7.65 -25.67
N LYS A 227 5.08 8.29 -25.94
CA LYS A 227 5.23 9.75 -26.08
C LYS A 227 4.67 10.52 -24.88
N SER A 228 4.76 9.93 -23.69
CA SER A 228 4.26 10.52 -22.46
C SER A 228 5.38 11.25 -21.72
N GLU A 229 5.15 12.52 -21.42
CA GLU A 229 6.04 13.30 -20.56
C GLU A 229 5.73 13.02 -19.08
N PHE A 230 6.79 12.93 -18.29
CA PHE A 230 6.74 12.80 -16.85
C PHE A 230 7.61 13.86 -16.20
N ARG A 231 7.09 14.45 -15.12
CA ARG A 231 7.80 15.43 -14.30
C ARG A 231 7.88 14.93 -12.87
N ILE A 232 9.06 14.97 -12.29
CA ILE A 232 9.34 14.56 -10.91
C ILE A 232 9.87 15.76 -10.14
N ALA A 233 9.24 16.09 -9.02
CA ALA A 233 9.78 16.99 -8.01
C ALA A 233 10.56 16.19 -6.96
N THR A 234 11.75 16.66 -6.62
CA THR A 234 12.62 16.00 -5.63
C THR A 234 13.52 17.01 -4.91
N ASP A 235 13.95 16.68 -3.70
CA ASP A 235 14.99 17.36 -2.93
C ASP A 235 16.32 16.58 -2.90
N LEU A 236 16.40 15.44 -3.60
CA LEU A 236 17.61 14.65 -3.69
C LEU A 236 18.75 15.48 -4.30
N PRO A 237 19.96 15.44 -3.73
CA PRO A 237 21.09 16.21 -4.24
C PRO A 237 21.49 15.74 -5.63
N LEU A 238 22.06 16.63 -6.44
CA LEU A 238 22.63 16.28 -7.75
C LEU A 238 23.99 15.57 -7.59
N GLU A 239 24.78 16.00 -6.61
CA GLU A 239 26.16 15.55 -6.39
C GLU A 239 26.39 15.29 -4.90
N GLY A 240 27.46 14.56 -4.57
CA GLY A 240 27.84 14.22 -3.20
C GLY A 240 27.20 12.93 -2.69
N GLU A 241 27.23 12.74 -1.37
CA GLU A 241 26.64 11.55 -0.73
C GLU A 241 25.12 11.52 -0.92
N GLY A 242 24.60 10.45 -1.54
CA GLY A 242 23.19 10.35 -1.93
C GLY A 242 22.81 11.13 -3.18
N GLY A 243 23.79 11.62 -3.95
CA GLY A 243 23.57 12.30 -5.23
C GLY A 243 22.87 11.41 -6.26
N VAL A 244 21.86 11.96 -6.93
CA VAL A 244 21.10 11.27 -7.98
C VAL A 244 21.12 12.12 -9.25
N SER A 245 21.59 11.53 -10.35
CA SER A 245 21.60 12.14 -11.68
C SER A 245 20.18 12.39 -12.22
N ASN A 246 20.08 13.23 -13.25
CA ASN A 246 18.83 13.36 -14.02
C ASN A 246 18.64 12.22 -15.04
N GLU A 247 19.74 11.53 -15.39
CA GLU A 247 19.80 10.30 -16.20
C GLU A 247 19.48 9.07 -15.34
#